data_AF-A0A536G162-F1
#
_entry.id   AF-A0A536G162-F1
#
_cell.length_a   1.000
_cell.length_b   1.000
_cell.length_c   1.000
_cell.angle_alpha   90.00
_cell.angle_beta   90.00
_cell.angle_gamma   90.00
#
_symmetry.space_group_name_H-M   'P 1'
#
loop_
_entity.id
_entity.type
_entity.pdbx_description
1 polymer ?
#
loop_
_entity_poly.entity_id
_entity_poly.type
_entity_poly.pdbx_seq_one_letter_code
_entity_poly.pdbx_strand_id
1 'polypeptide(L)'
;MPRLACWKCGRQLYTTAPLESLFAEERRCPRCGAFLNDDRRGVERRSYDRRQGPAKNPGPPEGIEERRVEDRRKDRRRTKGG
;
A
#
# COMPACT_ATOMS: atom_id res chain seq x y z
N MET A 1 -1.22 14.51 10.91
CA MET A 1 -2.04 13.84 11.95
C MET A 1 -1.74 12.35 11.92
N PRO A 2 -1.20 11.78 13.01
CA PRO A 2 -0.96 10.35 13.10
C PRO A 2 -2.26 9.54 12.93
N ARG A 3 -2.13 8.42 12.22
CA ARG A 3 -3.23 7.49 11.96
C ARG A 3 -2.89 6.16 12.59
N LEU A 4 -3.80 5.67 13.40
CA LEU A 4 -3.71 4.36 14.03
C LEU A 4 -4.68 3.40 13.36
N ALA A 5 -4.26 2.16 13.20
CA ALA A 5 -5.02 1.11 12.56
C ALA A 5 -5.20 -0.08 13.51
N CYS A 6 -6.43 -0.58 13.61
CA CYS A 6 -6.71 -1.87 14.22
C CYS A 6 -6.68 -2.97 13.16
N TRP A 7 -5.74 -3.90 13.24
CA TRP A 7 -5.64 -4.99 12.26
C TRP A 7 -6.66 -6.11 12.49
N LYS A 8 -7.28 -6.17 13.67
CA LYS A 8 -8.32 -7.15 13.98
C LYS A 8 -9.68 -6.81 13.35
N CYS A 9 -10.07 -5.53 13.38
CA CYS A 9 -11.38 -5.08 12.87
C CYS A 9 -11.30 -4.09 11.70
N GLY A 10 -10.10 -3.75 11.24
CA GLY A 10 -9.85 -2.87 10.09
C GLY A 10 -10.12 -1.38 10.33
N ARG A 11 -10.45 -0.96 11.56
CA ARG A 11 -10.79 0.44 11.85
C ARG A 11 -9.56 1.33 11.86
N GLN A 12 -9.71 2.52 11.29
CA GLN A 12 -8.73 3.60 11.36
C GLN A 12 -9.18 4.65 12.38
N LEU A 13 -8.24 5.14 13.19
CA LEU A 13 -8.44 6.15 14.20
C LEU A 13 -7.47 7.30 13.96
N TYR A 14 -8.01 8.52 13.98
CA TYR A 14 -7.25 9.74 13.87
C TYR A 14 -6.96 10.25 15.28
N THR A 15 -5.68 10.48 15.57
CA THR A 15 -5.21 10.97 16.87
C THR A 15 -4.30 12.17 16.64
N THR A 16 -4.22 13.04 17.63
CA THR A 16 -3.28 14.17 17.66
C THR A 16 -1.90 13.75 18.17
N ALA A 17 -1.82 12.67 18.96
CA ALA A 17 -0.59 12.13 19.53
C ALA A 17 -0.14 10.85 18.81
N PRO A 18 1.18 10.61 18.67
CA PRO A 18 1.72 9.38 18.06
C PRO A 18 1.55 8.17 19.00
N LEU A 19 1.68 6.95 18.46
CA LEU A 19 1.45 5.71 19.22
C LEU A 19 2.31 5.64 20.49
N GLU A 20 3.56 6.06 20.42
CA GLU A 20 4.53 6.02 21.52
C GLU A 20 4.10 6.89 22.71
N SER A 21 3.35 7.97 22.45
CA SER A 21 2.85 8.91 23.47
C SER A 21 1.53 8.47 24.12
N LEU A 22 0.85 7.45 23.59
CA LEU A 22 -0.43 6.97 24.13
C LEU A 22 -0.23 6.00 25.28
N PHE A 23 -1.11 6.07 26.28
CA PHE A 23 -1.18 5.10 27.37
C PHE A 23 -1.76 3.76 26.91
N ALA A 24 -1.62 2.72 27.75
CA ALA A 24 -2.05 1.37 27.42
C ALA A 24 -3.57 1.25 27.15
N GLU A 25 -4.43 1.99 27.87
CA GLU A 25 -5.86 2.04 27.55
C GLU A 25 -6.13 2.70 26.19
N GLU A 26 -5.45 3.82 25.90
CA GLU A 26 -5.65 4.60 24.67
C GLU A 26 -5.15 3.87 23.42
N ARG A 27 -4.21 2.94 23.60
CA ARG A 27 -3.72 2.03 22.54
C ARG A 27 -4.70 0.90 22.20
N ARG A 28 -5.88 0.83 22.82
CA ARG A 28 -6.88 -0.20 22.51
C ARG A 28 -7.92 0.31 21.51
N CYS A 29 -8.34 -0.58 20.62
CA CYS A 29 -9.41 -0.30 19.70
C CYS A 29 -10.75 -0.22 20.45
N PRO A 30 -11.53 0.88 20.32
CA PRO A 30 -12.81 1.04 21.02
C PRO A 30 -13.88 0.04 20.54
N ARG A 31 -13.67 -0.64 19.41
CA ARG A 31 -14.63 -1.62 18.87
C ARG A 31 -14.37 -3.05 19.35
N CYS A 32 -13.11 -3.46 19.45
CA CYS A 32 -12.75 -4.87 19.65
C CYS A 32 -11.69 -5.12 20.73
N GLY A 33 -11.23 -4.07 21.40
CA GLY A 33 -10.25 -4.13 22.49
C GLY A 33 -8.82 -4.49 22.08
N ALA A 34 -8.59 -4.86 20.82
CA ALA A 34 -7.25 -5.19 20.31
C ALA A 34 -6.34 -3.96 20.28
N PHE A 35 -5.02 -4.18 20.39
CA PHE A 35 -4.05 -3.10 20.28
C PHE A 35 -4.03 -2.47 18.89
N LEU A 36 -3.93 -1.14 18.88
CA LEU A 36 -3.74 -0.33 17.70
C LEU A 36 -2.27 -0.36 17.28
N ASN A 37 -2.03 -0.19 15.99
CA ASN A 37 -0.71 -0.09 15.39
C ASN A 37 -0.63 1.17 14.52
N ASP A 38 0.56 1.64 14.21
CA ASP A 38 0.73 2.72 13.25
C ASP A 38 0.24 2.32 11.85
N ASP A 39 -0.49 3.24 11.22
CA ASP A 39 -0.94 3.08 9.84
C ASP A 39 0.23 3.30 8.87
N ARG A 40 0.78 2.18 8.37
CA ARG A 40 1.89 2.18 7.41
C ARG A 40 1.57 2.87 6.07
N ARG A 41 0.30 3.10 5.74
CA ARG A 41 -0.12 3.70 4.47
C ARG A 41 0.05 5.22 4.40
N GLY A 42 0.24 5.89 5.55
CA GLY A 42 0.34 7.35 5.61
C GLY A 42 1.68 7.93 5.18
N VAL A 43 2.77 7.15 5.27
CA VAL A 43 4.14 7.66 5.18
C VAL A 43 4.78 7.41 3.80
N GLU A 44 4.42 6.34 3.12
CA GLU A 44 4.95 6.02 1.79
C GLU A 44 3.99 6.45 0.67
N ARG A 45 3.93 7.76 0.36
CA ARG A 45 3.81 8.09 -1.07
C ARG A 45 5.15 7.69 -1.67
N ARG A 46 5.23 6.51 -2.27
CA ARG A 46 6.38 6.15 -3.11
C ARG A 46 6.46 7.14 -4.26
N SER A 47 7.18 8.24 -4.04
CA SER A 47 7.67 9.10 -5.10
C SER A 47 8.74 8.31 -5.82
N TYR A 48 8.31 7.46 -6.76
CA TYR A 48 9.22 6.94 -7.75
C TYR A 48 9.61 8.13 -8.63
N ASP A 49 10.78 8.71 -8.38
CA ASP A 49 11.47 9.46 -9.42
C ASP A 49 11.70 8.48 -10.57
N ARG A 50 10.95 8.65 -11.66
CA ARG A 50 11.22 7.91 -12.88
C ARG A 50 12.64 8.27 -13.28
N ARG A 51 13.53 7.28 -13.32
CA ARG A 51 14.87 7.47 -13.89
C ARG A 51 14.68 8.02 -15.30
N GLN A 52 15.06 9.27 -15.52
CA GLN A 52 15.09 9.83 -16.86
C GLN A 52 16.18 9.11 -17.63
N GLY A 53 15.82 8.53 -18.78
CA GLY A 53 16.82 7.95 -19.69
C GLY A 53 17.81 9.04 -20.13
N PRO A 54 19.08 8.70 -20.43
CA PRO A 54 20.01 9.67 -20.99
C PRO A 54 19.45 10.21 -22.32
N ALA A 55 19.57 11.52 -22.55
CA ALA A 55 19.06 12.17 -23.76
C ALA A 55 19.61 11.58 -25.07
N LYS A 56 20.76 10.90 -25.00
CA LYS A 56 21.44 10.26 -26.14
C LYS A 56 20.81 8.92 -26.56
N ASN A 57 20.03 8.30 -25.68
CA ASN A 57 19.26 7.10 -25.98
C ASN A 57 17.89 7.23 -25.30
N PRO A 58 17.02 8.11 -25.82
CA PRO A 58 15.65 8.18 -25.33
C PRO A 58 15.04 6.80 -25.51
N GLY A 59 14.24 6.36 -24.53
CA GLY A 59 13.47 5.14 -24.68
C GLY A 59 12.61 5.17 -25.96
N PRO A 60 12.04 4.03 -26.36
CA PRO A 60 11.22 3.95 -27.56
C PRO A 60 10.20 5.10 -27.61
N PRO A 61 10.01 5.74 -28.78
CA PRO A 61 9.11 6.88 -28.92
C PRO A 61 7.69 6.54 -28.45
N GLU A 62 7.01 7.52 -27.87
CA GLU A 62 5.59 7.40 -27.51
C GLU A 62 4.80 7.00 -28.76
N GLY A 63 4.13 5.83 -28.71
CA GLY A 63 3.38 5.28 -29.84
C GLY A 63 3.79 3.87 -30.28
N ILE A 64 4.88 3.30 -29.74
CA ILE A 64 5.14 1.86 -29.90
C ILE A 64 4.31 1.11 -28.85
N GLU A 65 3.16 0.57 -29.29
CA GLU A 65 2.34 -0.33 -28.47
C GLU A 65 3.20 -1.48 -27.96
N GLU A 66 3.36 -1.55 -26.64
CA GLU A 66 4.06 -2.65 -25.99
C GLU A 66 3.45 -3.99 -26.44
N ARG A 67 4.26 -4.79 -27.12
CA ARG A 67 3.94 -6.16 -27.49
C ARG A 67 3.49 -6.94 -26.24
N ARG A 68 2.20 -7.34 -26.27
CA ARG A 68 1.49 -8.41 -25.52
C ARG A 68 0.84 -8.05 -24.19
N VAL A 69 -0.34 -7.47 -24.29
CA VAL A 69 -1.42 -7.63 -23.31
C VAL A 69 -1.96 -9.08 -23.31
N GLU A 70 -1.89 -9.80 -24.43
CA GLU A 70 -2.47 -11.14 -24.58
C GLU A 70 -1.77 -12.25 -23.78
N ASP A 71 -0.44 -12.18 -23.57
CA ASP A 71 0.28 -13.23 -22.82
C ASP A 71 -0.06 -13.21 -21.32
N ARG A 72 -0.47 -12.06 -20.74
CA ARG A 72 -0.86 -11.99 -19.32
C ARG A 72 -2.16 -12.74 -19.00
N ARG A 73 -3.04 -12.94 -19.98
CA ARG A 73 -4.37 -13.57 -19.75
C ARG A 73 -4.37 -15.09 -19.94
N LYS A 74 -3.29 -15.69 -20.44
CA LYS A 74 -3.25 -17.13 -20.73
C LYS A 74 -3.01 -18.00 -19.49
N ASP A 75 -2.41 -17.47 -18.43
CA ASP A 75 -2.28 -18.19 -17.15
C ASP A 75 -3.46 -17.90 -16.20
N ARG A 76 -4.67 -18.29 -16.63
CA ARG A 76 -5.79 -18.46 -15.71
C ARG A 76 -5.48 -19.68 -14.82
N ARG A 77 -5.00 -19.37 -13.62
CA ARG A 77 -4.88 -20.22 -12.41
C ARG A 77 -5.48 -21.63 -12.52
N ARG A 78 -4.61 -22.62 -12.30
CA ARG A 78 -4.84 -23.99 -11.79
C ARG A 78 -6.29 -24.53 -11.86
N THR A 79 -6.41 -25.57 -12.66
CA THR A 79 -7.43 -26.62 -12.72
C THR A 79 -8.08 -26.96 -11.36
N LYS A 80 -9.39 -27.21 -11.42
CA LYS A 80 -10.30 -27.66 -10.34
C LYS A 80 -9.68 -28.74 -9.45
N GLY A 81 -9.86 -28.58 -8.13
CA GLY A 81 -10.12 -29.73 -7.27
C GLY A 81 -11.56 -30.18 -7.49
N GLY A 82 -11.73 -31.40 -7.98
CA GLY A 82 -12.98 -32.15 -8.06
C GLY A 82 -12.72 -33.53 -7.47
#